data_AF-A0A735IDV1-F1
#
_entry.id   AF-A0A735IDV1-F1
#
_cell.length_a   1.000
_cell.length_b   1.000
_cell.length_c   1.000
_cell.angle_alpha   90.00
_cell.angle_beta   90.00
_cell.angle_gamma   90.00
#
_symmetry.space_group_name_H-M   'P 1'
#
loop_
_entity.id
_entity.type
_entity.pdbx_description
1 polymer ?
#
loop_
_entity_poly.entity_id
_entity_poly.type
_entity_poly.pdbx_seq_one_letter_code
_entity_poly.pdbx_strand_id
1 'polypeptide(L)'
;MAGDWIKMRADLHTHPKVVRMASALKADRLRIVGGLHSAWCLFDVHSVDGFLDGYSADTLDDLIGFPGFARAMMAVGWLEEEGESLVMPRFEAHNGQSAKRRAQDADRKRNVRKASASEADKKRT
;
A
#
# COMPACT_ATOMS: atom_id res chain seq x y z
N MET A 1 -8.40 -12.79 14.99
CA MET A 1 -8.57 -11.43 14.44
C MET A 1 -8.18 -11.51 12.98
N ALA A 2 -9.06 -11.11 12.04
CA ALA A 2 -8.66 -11.00 10.64
C ALA A 2 -7.55 -9.94 10.53
N GLY A 3 -6.51 -10.22 9.74
CA GLY A 3 -5.46 -9.24 9.44
C GLY A 3 -6.01 -8.02 8.71
N ASP A 4 -5.18 -6.99 8.54
CA ASP A 4 -5.55 -5.84 7.74
C ASP A 4 -5.85 -6.22 6.29
N TRP A 5 -6.81 -5.52 5.69
CA TRP A 5 -7.29 -5.76 4.33
C TRP A 5 -7.03 -4.53 3.44
N ILE A 6 -6.87 -4.77 2.15
CA ILE A 6 -6.75 -3.73 1.11
C ILE A 6 -7.87 -3.90 0.07
N LYS A 7 -8.37 -2.79 -0.48
CA LYS A 7 -9.42 -2.80 -1.51
C LYS A 7 -8.82 -3.06 -2.90
N MET A 8 -9.34 -4.04 -3.62
CA MET A 8 -8.98 -4.32 -5.03
C MET A 8 -10.16 -4.03 -5.96
N ARG A 9 -9.88 -3.46 -7.14
CA ARG A 9 -10.92 -3.26 -8.17
C ARG A 9 -11.24 -4.56 -8.89
N ALA A 10 -12.52 -4.83 -9.13
CA ALA A 10 -12.98 -6.05 -9.80
C ALA A 10 -12.54 -6.14 -11.28
N ASP A 11 -12.42 -5.00 -11.95
CA ASP A 11 -12.01 -4.86 -13.35
C ASP A 11 -10.49 -4.83 -13.55
N LEU A 12 -9.69 -5.02 -12.49
CA LEU A 12 -8.24 -4.86 -12.58
C LEU A 12 -7.61 -5.80 -13.62
N HIS A 13 -8.13 -7.02 -13.74
CA HIS A 13 -7.66 -8.03 -14.68
C HIS A 13 -7.81 -7.61 -16.16
N THR A 14 -8.76 -6.74 -16.49
CA THR A 14 -8.99 -6.21 -17.86
C THR A 14 -8.49 -4.78 -18.04
N HIS A 15 -8.00 -4.14 -16.97
CA HIS A 15 -7.57 -2.76 -17.00
C HIS A 15 -6.43 -2.56 -18.04
N PRO A 16 -6.49 -1.54 -18.93
CA PRO A 16 -5.51 -1.36 -20.00
C PRO A 16 -4.06 -1.27 -19.52
N LYS A 17 -3.82 -0.70 -18.34
CA LYS A 17 -2.49 -0.66 -17.71
C LYS A 17 -1.97 -2.06 -17.32
N VAL A 18 -2.84 -2.96 -16.85
CA VAL A 18 -2.46 -4.36 -16.58
C VAL A 18 -2.11 -5.08 -17.87
N VAL A 19 -2.87 -4.84 -18.95
CA VAL A 19 -2.56 -5.39 -20.28
C VAL A 19 -1.19 -4.90 -20.78
N ARG A 20 -0.87 -3.61 -20.59
CA ARG A 20 0.44 -3.04 -20.95
C ARG A 20 1.57 -3.66 -20.14
N MET A 21 1.42 -3.79 -18.82
CA MET A 21 2.42 -4.44 -17.96
C MET A 21 2.61 -5.92 -18.31
N ALA A 22 1.53 -6.66 -18.55
CA ALA A 22 1.56 -8.06 -18.98
C ALA A 22 2.36 -8.23 -20.28
N SER A 23 2.13 -7.35 -21.25
CA SER A 23 2.88 -7.32 -22.51
C SER A 23 4.36 -7.00 -22.31
N ALA A 24 4.67 -5.99 -21.48
CA ALA A 24 6.05 -5.57 -21.23
C ALA A 24 6.88 -6.65 -20.51
N LEU A 25 6.27 -7.34 -19.55
CA LEU A 25 6.94 -8.36 -18.73
C LEU A 25 6.80 -9.78 -19.28
N LYS A 26 6.10 -9.95 -20.41
CA LYS A 26 5.80 -11.27 -21.02
C LYS A 26 5.20 -12.25 -20.01
N ALA A 27 4.26 -11.76 -19.20
CA ALA A 27 3.61 -12.53 -18.15
C ALA A 27 2.09 -12.48 -18.26
N ASP A 28 1.42 -13.45 -17.65
CA ASP A 28 -0.04 -13.47 -17.58
C ASP A 28 -0.59 -12.40 -16.63
N ARG A 29 -1.88 -12.08 -16.79
CA ARG A 29 -2.55 -11.02 -16.02
C ARG A 29 -2.67 -11.34 -14.53
N LEU A 30 -2.76 -12.60 -14.14
CA LEU A 30 -2.84 -12.97 -12.72
C LEU A 30 -1.51 -12.71 -12.03
N ARG A 31 -0.38 -13.00 -12.70
CA ARG A 31 0.95 -12.63 -12.18
C ARG A 31 1.10 -11.12 -12.01
N ILE A 32 0.59 -10.32 -12.96
CA ILE A 32 0.58 -8.86 -12.81
C ILE A 32 -0.29 -8.42 -11.63
N VAL A 33 -1.51 -8.94 -11.52
CA VAL A 33 -2.44 -8.60 -10.42
C VAL A 33 -1.85 -8.98 -9.06
N GLY A 34 -1.18 -10.14 -8.95
CA GLY A 34 -0.49 -10.56 -7.73
C GLY A 34 0.65 -9.63 -7.36
N GLY A 35 1.47 -9.20 -8.33
CA GLY A 35 2.52 -8.21 -8.11
C GLY A 35 1.98 -6.86 -7.67
N LEU A 36 0.87 -6.40 -8.28
CA LEU A 36 0.22 -5.15 -7.90
C LEU A 36 -0.33 -5.22 -6.48
N HIS A 37 -0.98 -6.34 -6.13
CA HIS A 37 -1.45 -6.56 -4.77
C HIS A 37 -0.28 -6.52 -3.76
N SER A 38 0.83 -7.19 -4.07
CA SER A 38 2.03 -7.17 -3.21
C SER A 38 2.57 -5.75 -3.01
N ALA A 39 2.77 -5.00 -4.11
CA ALA A 39 3.23 -3.62 -4.07
C ALA A 39 2.26 -2.75 -3.26
N TRP A 40 0.96 -2.82 -3.53
CA TRP A 40 -0.02 -1.99 -2.83
C TRP A 40 -0.12 -2.31 -1.34
N CYS A 41 0.02 -3.58 -0.93
CA CYS A 41 0.13 -3.97 0.48
C CYS A 41 1.36 -3.35 1.16
N LEU A 42 2.52 -3.34 0.49
CA LEU A 42 3.73 -2.70 1.01
C LEU A 42 3.46 -1.21 1.30
N PHE A 43 2.94 -0.48 0.32
CA PHE A 43 2.59 0.93 0.50
C PHE A 43 1.50 1.13 1.57
N ASP A 44 0.51 0.24 1.66
CA ASP A 44 -0.59 0.33 2.64
C ASP A 44 -0.11 0.18 4.10
N VAL A 45 0.85 -0.72 4.33
CA VAL A 45 1.42 -0.99 5.65
C VAL A 45 2.46 0.03 6.05
N HIS A 46 3.29 0.49 5.11
CA HIS A 46 4.45 1.32 5.42
C HIS A 46 4.22 2.81 5.15
N SER A 47 3.13 3.20 4.48
CA SER A 47 2.84 4.58 4.12
C SER A 47 1.42 5.04 4.50
N VAL A 48 1.27 6.35 4.71
CA VAL A 48 -0.04 7.01 4.94
C VAL A 48 -0.39 7.98 3.82
N ASP A 49 0.55 8.27 2.93
CA ASP A 49 0.49 9.27 1.86
C ASP A 49 0.99 8.72 0.51
N GLY A 50 1.49 7.49 0.49
CA GLY A 50 2.06 6.85 -0.70
C GLY A 50 3.54 7.09 -0.88
N PHE A 51 4.24 7.69 0.08
CA PHE A 51 5.70 7.82 0.08
C PHE A 51 6.36 6.65 0.84
N LEU A 52 7.39 6.04 0.23
CA LEU A 52 8.25 5.03 0.84
C LEU A 52 9.71 5.46 0.76
N ASP A 53 10.25 5.89 1.89
CA ASP A 53 11.65 6.28 2.05
C ASP A 53 12.58 5.06 2.06
N GLY A 54 13.73 5.17 1.39
CA GLY A 54 14.76 4.12 1.33
C GLY A 54 14.38 2.88 0.53
N TYR A 55 13.30 2.91 -0.26
CA TYR A 55 12.95 1.86 -1.20
C TYR A 55 13.35 2.28 -2.61
N SER A 56 14.04 1.40 -3.32
CA SER A 56 14.34 1.56 -4.75
C SER A 56 13.46 0.66 -5.62
N ALA A 57 13.47 0.89 -6.93
CA ALA A 57 12.82 0.01 -7.90
C ALA A 57 13.28 -1.46 -7.76
N ASP A 58 14.59 -1.67 -7.56
CA ASP A 58 15.18 -3.00 -7.45
C ASP A 58 14.75 -3.69 -6.14
N THR A 59 14.71 -2.94 -5.02
CA THR A 59 14.20 -3.48 -3.75
C THR A 59 12.74 -3.92 -3.87
N LEU A 60 11.91 -3.16 -4.59
CA LEU A 60 10.52 -3.53 -4.81
C LEU A 60 10.41 -4.80 -5.68
N ASP A 61 11.21 -4.90 -6.75
CA ASP A 61 11.24 -6.07 -7.63
C ASP A 61 11.69 -7.34 -6.90
N ASP A 62 12.70 -7.22 -6.03
CA ASP A 62 13.19 -8.32 -5.18
C ASP A 62 12.11 -8.78 -4.19
N LEU A 63 11.40 -7.83 -3.56
CA LEU A 63 10.28 -8.12 -2.64
C LEU A 63 9.14 -8.86 -3.32
N ILE A 64 8.85 -8.51 -4.59
CA ILE A 64 7.81 -9.15 -5.40
C ILE A 64 8.31 -10.47 -6.00
N GLY A 65 9.62 -10.64 -6.17
CA GLY A 65 10.21 -11.76 -6.91
C GLY A 65 9.92 -11.67 -8.41
N PHE A 66 9.81 -10.45 -8.95
CA PHE A 66 9.50 -10.22 -10.36
C PHE A 66 10.32 -9.05 -10.92
N PRO A 67 11.49 -9.33 -11.51
CA PRO A 67 12.35 -8.30 -12.10
C PRO A 67 11.65 -7.48 -13.18
N GLY A 68 11.85 -6.17 -13.15
CA GLY A 68 11.28 -5.18 -14.05
C GLY A 68 9.88 -4.70 -13.67
N PHE A 69 9.30 -5.18 -12.58
CA PHE A 69 7.92 -4.91 -12.21
C PHE A 69 7.70 -3.44 -11.80
N ALA A 70 8.58 -2.89 -10.98
CA ALA A 70 8.60 -1.50 -10.56
C ALA A 70 8.69 -0.58 -11.78
N ARG A 71 9.60 -0.87 -12.71
CA ARG A 71 9.73 -0.11 -13.97
C ARG A 71 8.45 -0.20 -14.82
N ALA A 72 7.81 -1.37 -14.87
CA ALA A 72 6.53 -1.53 -15.57
C ALA A 72 5.39 -0.73 -14.89
N MET A 73 5.37 -0.66 -13.55
CA MET A 73 4.44 0.20 -12.80
C MET A 73 4.67 1.69 -13.09
N MET A 74 5.93 2.11 -13.16
CA MET A 74 6.30 3.48 -13.52
C MET A 74 5.85 3.83 -14.94
N ALA A 75 6.08 2.94 -15.90
CA ALA A 75 5.68 3.14 -17.29
C ALA A 75 4.16 3.33 -17.46
N VAL A 76 3.36 2.82 -16.54
CA VAL A 76 1.89 3.01 -16.53
C VAL A 76 1.42 4.08 -15.54
N GLY A 77 2.33 4.80 -14.88
CA GLY A 77 2.02 5.88 -13.94
C GLY A 77 1.29 5.40 -12.68
N TRP A 78 1.71 4.24 -12.16
CA TRP A 78 1.29 3.71 -10.85
C TRP A 78 2.41 3.73 -9.81
N LEU A 79 3.62 4.07 -10.21
CA LEU A 79 4.77 4.24 -9.36
C LEU A 79 5.62 5.38 -9.92
N GLU A 80 6.29 6.11 -9.06
CA GLU A 80 7.29 7.13 -9.38
C GLU A 80 8.51 6.89 -8.49
N GLU A 81 9.68 7.33 -8.95
CA GLU A 81 10.95 7.21 -8.23
C GLU A 81 11.50 8.62 -8.00
N GLU A 82 11.79 8.93 -6.74
CA GLU A 82 12.33 10.22 -6.30
C GLU A 82 13.61 9.97 -5.52
N GLY A 83 14.75 9.95 -6.21
CA GLY A 83 16.04 9.64 -5.59
C GLY A 83 16.07 8.22 -5.04
N GLU A 84 16.19 8.10 -3.71
CA GLU A 84 16.21 6.82 -2.99
C GLU A 84 14.84 6.42 -2.43
N SER A 85 13.76 7.04 -2.94
CA SER A 85 12.40 6.81 -2.48
C SER A 85 11.47 6.40 -3.62
N LEU A 86 10.42 5.67 -3.27
CA LEU A 86 9.32 5.37 -4.16
C LEU A 86 8.05 6.13 -3.77
N VAL A 87 7.32 6.59 -4.78
CA VAL A 87 6.05 7.30 -4.61
C VAL A 87 4.95 6.56 -5.37
N MET A 88 3.82 6.30 -4.71
CA MET A 88 2.62 5.83 -5.36
C MET A 88 1.68 7.01 -5.68
N PRO A 89 1.65 7.52 -6.91
CA PRO A 89 0.80 8.64 -7.27
C PRO A 89 -0.68 8.27 -7.13
N ARG A 90 -1.49 9.21 -6.66
CA ARG A 90 -2.92 8.99 -6.33
C ARG A 90 -3.11 7.80 -5.37
N PHE A 91 -2.24 7.70 -4.37
CA PHE A 91 -2.27 6.68 -3.31
C PHE A 91 -3.70 6.37 -2.82
N GLU A 92 -4.46 7.39 -2.46
CA GLU A 92 -5.84 7.27 -1.95
C GLU A 92 -6.81 6.59 -2.96
N ALA A 93 -6.57 6.71 -4.27
CA ALA A 93 -7.40 6.07 -5.30
C ALA A 93 -7.21 4.54 -5.35
N HIS A 94 -6.08 4.05 -4.84
CA HIS A 94 -5.74 2.63 -4.79
C HIS A 94 -5.85 2.07 -3.37
N ASN A 95 -5.39 2.81 -2.37
CA ASN A 95 -5.24 2.35 -0.99
C ASN A 95 -6.21 3.00 0.01
N GLY A 96 -6.98 4.03 -0.37
CA GLY A 96 -7.96 4.70 0.51
C GLY A 96 -7.42 4.95 1.93
N GLN A 97 -8.25 4.67 2.96
CA GLN A 97 -7.77 4.66 4.36
C GLN A 97 -6.83 3.48 4.61
N SER A 98 -5.52 3.75 4.48
CA SER A 98 -4.50 2.71 4.60
C SER A 98 -4.50 1.99 5.94
N ALA A 99 -4.01 0.74 5.97
CA ALA A 99 -3.83 -0.02 7.20
C ALA A 99 -3.03 0.77 8.24
N LYS A 100 -1.94 1.44 7.84
CA LYS A 100 -1.13 2.27 8.74
C LYS A 100 -1.95 3.38 9.39
N ARG A 101 -2.78 4.11 8.63
CA ARG A 101 -3.65 5.16 9.18
C ARG A 101 -4.70 4.57 10.13
N ARG A 102 -5.30 3.42 9.77
CA ARG A 102 -6.27 2.71 10.63
C ARG A 102 -5.66 2.24 11.95
N ALA A 103 -4.43 1.71 11.92
CA ALA A 103 -3.69 1.31 13.11
C ALA A 103 -3.40 2.51 14.02
N GLN A 104 -2.89 3.61 13.47
CA GLN A 104 -2.61 4.83 14.23
C GLN A 104 -3.87 5.42 14.89
N ASP A 105 -5.01 5.43 14.19
CA ASP A 105 -6.27 5.91 14.72
C ASP A 105 -6.84 4.98 15.81
N ALA A 106 -6.67 3.66 15.67
CA ALA A 106 -7.05 2.69 16.69
C ALA A 106 -6.23 2.88 17.98
N ASP A 107 -4.91 3.07 17.86
CA ASP A 107 -4.02 3.36 18.98
C ASP A 107 -4.37 4.68 19.67
N ARG A 108 -4.63 5.73 18.88
CA ARG A 108 -5.09 7.03 19.42
C ARG A 108 -6.38 6.87 20.22
N LYS A 109 -7.40 6.20 19.66
CA LYS A 109 -8.68 5.93 20.34
C LYS A 109 -8.50 5.09 21.61
N ARG A 110 -7.61 4.10 21.58
CA ARG A 110 -7.28 3.27 22.75
C ARG A 110 -6.65 4.11 23.86
N ASN A 111 -5.73 5.01 23.53
CA ASN A 111 -5.07 5.88 24.50
C ASN A 111 -6.05 6.89 25.13
N VAL A 112 -6.94 7.50 24.32
CA VAL A 112 -8.00 8.39 24.83
C VAL A 112 -8.92 7.66 25.81
N ARG A 113 -9.33 6.42 25.51
CA ARG A 113 -10.17 5.60 26.41
C ARG A 113 -9.45 5.30 27.73
N LYS A 114 -8.16 4.98 27.69
CA LYS A 114 -7.36 4.75 28.92
C LYS A 114 -7.26 5.99 29.80
N ALA A 115 -6.98 7.15 29.21
CA ALA A 115 -6.92 8.41 29.94
C ALA A 115 -8.28 8.80 30.55
N SER A 116 -9.37 8.65 29.79
CA SER A 116 -10.72 8.97 30.26
C SER A 116 -11.19 8.05 31.38
N ALA A 117 -10.85 6.76 31.31
CA ALA A 117 -11.14 5.79 32.38
C ALA A 117 -10.37 6.13 33.68
N SER A 118 -9.10 6.53 33.57
CA SER A 118 -8.30 6.97 34.72
C SER A 118 -8.86 8.23 35.40
N GLU A 119 -9.37 9.19 34.61
CA GLU A 119 -9.95 10.43 35.15
C GLU A 119 -11.35 10.20 35.77
N ALA A 120 -12.13 9.26 35.25
CA ALA A 120 -13.41 8.86 35.84
C ALA A 120 -13.24 8.20 37.21
N ASP A 121 -12.16 7.43 37.41
CA ASP A 121 -11.87 6.74 38.67
C ASP A 121 -11.42 7.71 39.77
N LYS A 122 -10.62 8.74 39.43
CA LYS A 122 -10.17 9.78 40.37
C LYS A 122 -11.29 10.68 40.90
N LYS A 123 -12.39 10.85 40.15
CA LYS A 123 -13.55 11.66 40.59
C LYS A 123 -14.50 10.90 41.52
N ARG A 124 -14.25 9.61 41.77
CA ARG A 124 -15.11 8.74 42.58
C ARG A 124 -14.57 8.47 43.99
N THR A 125 -13.41 9.02 44.33
CA THR A 125 -12.82 9.08 45.68
C THR A 125 -12.96 10.46 46.27
#